data_AF-A0A2U1VAK0-F1
#
_entry.id   AF-A0A2U1VAK0-F1
#
_cell.length_a   1.000
_cell.length_b   1.000
_cell.length_c   1.000
_cell.angle_alpha   90.00
_cell.angle_beta   90.00
_cell.angle_gamma   90.00
#
_symmetry.space_group_name_H-M   'P 1'
#
loop_
_entity.id
_entity.type
_entity.pdbx_description
1 polymer ?
#
loop_
_entity_poly.entity_id
_entity_poly.type
_entity_poly.pdbx_seq_one_letter_code
_entity_poly.pdbx_strand_id
1 'polypeptide(L)'
;MKTTDNTPESVVENVTFGEIAIGQSASLTRQLTLTDVELFATLSGNIDPAHLDEKFAADSRFQKVIGHGMWSGSLISGVLGSVLPGAGTIYVSQDMQFRRPVGLGDVVTAVITVTEKRPDKQVVVFDCVCVNQNGEVVTTGIAKVIAPSNKVRRAAHELPQIQMIRHDKHDALLDKCKALPPVLTAVAHPCDGSSLRGAVEAAEAGLIEPILIGPEGKIRALAGLHGLDIDPYLIVNVKHSHAAAEAAVALAHSGEAEAVMKGSLHTDELMVEVVKKETGLRTGRRLSHVFVMNVPTYPRALLITDAAINIYPTLEDKVDIVQNAIDLA
;
A
#
# COMPACT_ATOMS: atom_id res chain seq x y z
N MET A 1 -19.66 -9.36 -25.89
CA MET A 1 -20.93 -10.06 -25.61
C MET A 1 -21.22 -9.82 -24.14
N LYS A 2 -22.16 -8.91 -23.82
CA LYS A 2 -22.49 -8.52 -22.45
C LYS A 2 -23.21 -9.67 -21.77
N THR A 3 -22.58 -10.34 -20.82
CA THR A 3 -23.27 -11.20 -19.85
C THR A 3 -24.00 -10.28 -18.88
N THR A 4 -25.33 -10.21 -19.04
CA THR A 4 -26.25 -9.64 -18.07
C THR A 4 -26.25 -10.55 -16.84
N ASP A 5 -25.43 -10.20 -15.84
CA ASP A 5 -25.50 -10.85 -14.54
C ASP A 5 -26.71 -10.27 -13.80
N ASN A 6 -27.75 -11.08 -13.69
CA ASN A 6 -29.04 -10.70 -13.16
C ASN A 6 -29.03 -10.96 -11.64
N THR A 7 -28.15 -10.27 -10.92
CA THR A 7 -28.24 -10.18 -9.45
C THR A 7 -29.53 -9.43 -9.11
N PRO A 8 -30.42 -9.98 -8.26
CA PRO A 8 -31.64 -9.26 -7.87
C PRO A 8 -31.24 -7.93 -7.26
N GLU A 9 -31.67 -6.82 -7.87
CA GLU A 9 -31.43 -5.47 -7.36
C GLU A 9 -31.86 -5.43 -5.89
N SER A 10 -30.91 -5.32 -4.96
CA SER A 10 -31.23 -5.26 -3.54
C SER A 10 -32.02 -3.98 -3.29
N VAL A 11 -33.23 -4.11 -2.74
CA VAL A 11 -34.10 -2.97 -2.40
C VAL A 11 -33.90 -2.63 -0.93
N VAL A 12 -33.72 -1.35 -0.62
CA VAL A 12 -33.78 -0.84 0.76
C VAL A 12 -35.22 -0.45 1.05
N GLU A 13 -35.79 -1.06 2.09
CA GLU A 13 -37.14 -0.79 2.58
C GLU A 13 -37.10 -0.54 4.09
N ASN A 14 -37.76 0.52 4.55
CA ASN A 14 -37.83 0.86 5.96
C ASN A 14 -39.08 0.26 6.66
N VAL A 15 -39.06 0.26 7.98
CA VAL A 15 -40.21 0.00 8.85
C VAL A 15 -40.57 1.33 9.52
N THR A 16 -41.78 1.81 9.26
CA THR A 16 -42.25 3.08 9.80
C THR A 16 -42.53 2.99 11.29
N PHE A 17 -42.57 4.13 11.98
CA PHE A 17 -42.91 4.19 13.40
C PHE A 17 -44.22 3.46 13.74
N GLY A 18 -45.22 3.53 12.86
CA GLY A 18 -46.50 2.84 13.04
C GLY A 18 -46.41 1.32 12.96
N GLU A 19 -45.54 0.79 12.10
CA GLU A 19 -45.34 -0.64 11.87
C GLU A 19 -44.47 -1.31 12.95
N ILE A 20 -43.60 -0.54 13.62
CA ILE A 20 -42.68 -1.08 14.64
C ILE A 20 -43.44 -1.57 15.88
N ALA A 21 -43.15 -2.79 16.33
CA ALA A 21 -43.70 -3.36 17.57
C ALA A 21 -42.64 -3.39 18.69
N ILE A 22 -43.09 -3.23 19.94
CA ILE A 22 -42.23 -3.50 21.12
C ILE A 22 -41.88 -4.99 21.13
N GLY A 23 -40.62 -5.32 21.41
CA GLY A 23 -40.07 -6.68 21.32
C GLY A 23 -39.63 -7.10 19.92
N GLN A 24 -39.87 -6.28 18.88
CA GLN A 24 -39.34 -6.55 17.56
C GLN A 24 -37.81 -6.40 17.56
N SER A 25 -37.13 -7.33 16.89
CA SER A 25 -35.66 -7.32 16.80
C SER A 25 -35.18 -7.39 15.36
N ALA A 26 -33.97 -6.89 15.14
CA ALA A 26 -33.23 -7.03 13.89
C ALA A 26 -31.76 -7.25 14.19
N SER A 27 -31.02 -7.80 13.23
CA SER A 27 -29.59 -8.06 13.42
C SER A 27 -28.77 -7.93 12.13
N LEU A 28 -27.47 -7.76 12.32
CA LEU A 28 -26.45 -7.81 11.28
C LEU A 28 -25.25 -8.59 11.82
N THR A 29 -24.65 -9.44 10.99
CA THR A 29 -23.45 -10.19 11.34
C THR A 29 -22.31 -9.82 10.40
N ARG A 30 -21.12 -9.54 10.94
CA ARG A 30 -19.89 -9.32 10.17
C ARG A 30 -18.68 -9.95 10.85
N GLN A 31 -17.71 -10.38 10.05
CA GLN A 31 -16.39 -10.75 10.53
C GLN A 31 -15.49 -9.52 10.59
N LEU A 32 -14.72 -9.36 11.66
CA LEU A 32 -13.71 -8.31 11.75
C LEU A 32 -12.49 -8.70 10.91
N THR A 33 -12.17 -7.92 9.89
CA THR A 33 -10.98 -8.11 9.06
C THR A 33 -9.91 -7.06 9.37
N LEU A 34 -8.67 -7.31 8.94
CA LEU A 34 -7.60 -6.29 9.04
C LEU A 34 -7.98 -5.02 8.28
N THR A 35 -8.60 -5.16 7.11
CA THR A 35 -9.10 -4.03 6.32
C THR A 35 -10.12 -3.20 7.08
N ASP A 36 -11.02 -3.82 7.85
CA ASP A 36 -11.94 -3.07 8.71
C ASP A 36 -11.20 -2.23 9.76
N VAL A 37 -10.16 -2.79 10.39
CA VAL A 37 -9.37 -2.10 11.41
C VAL A 37 -8.62 -0.91 10.80
N GLU A 38 -7.99 -1.10 9.64
CA GLU A 38 -7.27 -0.04 8.91
C GLU A 38 -8.21 1.07 8.41
N LEU A 39 -9.36 0.71 7.84
CA LEU A 39 -10.37 1.68 7.40
C LEU A 39 -10.94 2.44 8.60
N PHE A 40 -11.20 1.75 9.71
CA PHE A 40 -11.70 2.40 10.91
C PHE A 40 -10.65 3.35 11.50
N ALA A 41 -9.38 2.97 11.56
CA ALA A 41 -8.29 3.86 11.98
C ALA A 41 -8.21 5.10 11.09
N THR A 42 -8.32 4.91 9.77
CA THR A 42 -8.31 6.00 8.78
C THR A 42 -9.48 6.96 8.96
N LEU A 43 -10.70 6.42 9.14
CA LEU A 43 -11.93 7.21 9.29
C LEU A 43 -12.01 7.90 10.66
N SER A 44 -11.54 7.25 11.72
CA SER A 44 -11.62 7.76 13.10
C SER A 44 -10.43 8.63 13.49
N GLY A 45 -9.31 8.56 12.76
CA GLY A 45 -8.03 9.15 13.15
C GLY A 45 -7.33 8.42 14.30
N ASN A 46 -7.86 7.28 14.76
CA ASN A 46 -7.27 6.50 15.85
C ASN A 46 -6.19 5.55 15.31
N ILE A 47 -4.95 6.03 15.36
CA ILE A 47 -3.73 5.33 14.94
C ILE A 47 -3.01 4.61 16.10
N ASP A 48 -3.71 4.27 17.19
CA ASP A 48 -3.10 3.53 18.30
C ASP A 48 -2.43 2.23 17.77
N PRO A 49 -1.12 2.03 18.03
CA PRO A 49 -0.39 0.86 17.56
C PRO A 49 -0.98 -0.47 18.00
N ALA A 50 -1.73 -0.51 19.11
CA ALA A 50 -2.43 -1.71 19.58
C ALA A 50 -3.44 -2.29 18.56
N HIS A 51 -3.85 -1.48 17.58
CA HIS A 51 -4.77 -1.86 16.51
C HIS A 51 -4.06 -2.16 15.17
N LEU A 52 -2.82 -1.72 14.96
CA LEU A 52 -2.20 -1.67 13.62
C LEU A 52 -0.84 -2.38 13.53
N ASP A 53 -0.16 -2.62 14.65
CA ASP A 53 1.17 -3.23 14.68
C ASP A 53 1.13 -4.56 15.43
N GLU A 54 1.33 -5.66 14.71
CA GLU A 54 1.37 -7.00 15.29
C GLU A 54 2.51 -7.19 16.30
N LYS A 55 3.67 -6.55 16.09
CA LYS A 55 4.83 -6.64 16.99
C LYS A 55 4.56 -5.88 18.28
N PHE A 56 3.97 -4.69 18.19
CA PHE A 56 3.55 -3.93 19.37
C PHE A 56 2.40 -4.63 20.11
N ALA A 57 1.43 -5.18 19.37
CA ALA A 57 0.31 -5.89 19.96
C ALA A 57 0.74 -7.16 20.69
N ALA A 58 1.80 -7.84 20.23
CA ALA A 58 2.40 -8.98 20.90
C ALA A 58 2.97 -8.64 22.29
N ASP A 59 3.45 -7.40 22.50
CA ASP A 59 3.93 -6.95 23.82
C ASP A 59 2.83 -6.31 24.67
N SER A 60 1.64 -6.11 24.10
CA SER A 60 0.50 -5.51 24.79
C SER A 60 -0.22 -6.50 25.73
N ARG A 61 -1.04 -5.98 26.65
CA ARG A 61 -1.93 -6.79 27.52
C ARG A 61 -2.78 -7.82 26.77
N PHE A 62 -3.04 -7.58 25.48
CA PHE A 62 -3.91 -8.40 24.66
C PHE A 62 -3.19 -9.40 23.76
N GLN A 63 -1.87 -9.24 23.57
CA GLN A 63 -0.99 -10.18 22.84
C GLN A 63 -1.40 -10.44 21.37
N LYS A 64 -2.34 -9.66 20.82
CA LYS A 64 -2.85 -9.75 19.45
C LYS A 64 -3.53 -8.45 19.03
N VAL A 65 -3.63 -8.21 17.73
CA VAL A 65 -4.39 -7.08 17.17
C VAL A 65 -5.88 -7.22 17.50
N ILE A 66 -6.47 -6.16 18.04
CA ILE A 66 -7.89 -6.05 18.39
C ILE A 66 -8.50 -4.95 17.54
N GLY A 67 -9.75 -5.10 17.12
CA GLY A 67 -10.50 -4.00 16.48
C GLY A 67 -10.88 -2.89 17.46
N HIS A 68 -11.06 -1.68 16.96
CA HIS A 68 -11.57 -0.57 17.75
C HIS A 68 -12.94 -0.95 18.35
N GLY A 69 -13.16 -0.70 19.65
CA GLY A 69 -14.45 -1.04 20.27
C GLY A 69 -15.66 -0.44 19.54
N MET A 70 -15.49 0.79 19.03
CA MET A 70 -16.50 1.48 18.21
C MET A 70 -16.80 0.82 16.85
N TRP A 71 -15.99 -0.13 16.38
CA TRP A 71 -16.35 -0.98 15.24
C TRP A 71 -17.65 -1.75 15.51
N SER A 72 -17.86 -2.25 16.74
CA SER A 72 -19.14 -2.86 17.13
C SER A 72 -20.30 -1.86 17.07
N GLY A 73 -20.03 -0.59 17.39
CA GLY A 73 -21.01 0.50 17.27
C GLY A 73 -21.39 0.79 15.81
N SER A 74 -20.46 0.63 14.88
CA SER A 74 -20.75 0.76 13.44
C SER A 74 -21.73 -0.31 12.96
N LEU A 75 -21.69 -1.53 13.53
CA LEU A 75 -22.65 -2.59 13.21
C LEU A 75 -24.05 -2.23 13.71
N ILE A 76 -24.18 -1.73 14.94
CA ILE A 76 -25.46 -1.23 15.49
C ILE A 76 -26.01 -0.13 14.59
N SER A 77 -25.15 0.79 14.15
CA SER A 77 -25.51 1.84 13.21
C SER A 77 -26.02 1.30 11.87
N GLY A 78 -25.37 0.26 11.33
CA GLY A 78 -25.83 -0.44 10.15
C GLY A 78 -27.22 -1.07 10.32
N VAL A 79 -27.49 -1.75 11.43
CA VAL A 79 -28.82 -2.35 11.67
C VAL A 79 -29.91 -1.26 11.74
N LEU A 80 -29.64 -0.18 12.49
CA LEU A 80 -30.62 0.90 12.66
C LEU A 80 -30.88 1.67 11.37
N GLY A 81 -29.83 1.97 10.61
CA GLY A 81 -29.91 2.75 9.38
C GLY A 81 -30.39 1.96 8.17
N SER A 82 -30.22 0.63 8.15
CA SER A 82 -30.47 -0.19 6.96
C SER A 82 -31.57 -1.24 7.13
N VAL A 83 -31.91 -1.63 8.36
CA VAL A 83 -32.85 -2.76 8.61
C VAL A 83 -34.05 -2.34 9.46
N LEU A 84 -33.82 -1.82 10.67
CA LEU A 84 -34.89 -1.48 11.61
C LEU A 84 -34.49 -0.28 12.48
N PRO A 85 -35.11 0.91 12.31
CA PRO A 85 -36.19 1.21 11.37
C PRO A 85 -35.76 1.23 9.90
N GLY A 86 -34.47 1.38 9.60
CA GLY A 86 -33.97 1.47 8.22
C GLY A 86 -33.99 2.88 7.66
N ALA A 87 -34.15 3.01 6.33
CA ALA A 87 -34.03 4.30 5.64
C ALA A 87 -34.89 5.41 6.24
N GLY A 88 -34.28 6.58 6.47
CA GLY A 88 -34.94 7.75 7.08
C GLY A 88 -34.89 7.77 8.61
N THR A 89 -34.21 6.80 9.25
CA THR A 89 -33.92 6.83 10.69
C THR A 89 -32.99 8.00 11.02
N ILE A 90 -33.34 8.77 12.06
CA ILE A 90 -32.47 9.81 12.62
C ILE A 90 -31.90 9.30 13.94
N TYR A 91 -30.57 9.19 14.01
CA TYR A 91 -29.86 8.75 15.20
C TYR A 91 -29.80 9.87 16.24
N VAL A 92 -30.40 9.66 17.42
CA VAL A 92 -30.48 10.68 18.47
C VAL A 92 -29.38 10.52 19.51
N SER A 93 -29.21 9.29 20.02
CA SER A 93 -28.19 9.01 21.03
C SER A 93 -27.80 7.54 21.03
N GLN A 94 -26.55 7.27 21.41
CA GLN A 94 -26.03 5.93 21.63
C GLN A 94 -25.27 5.90 22.96
N ASP A 95 -25.65 4.98 23.85
CA ASP A 95 -24.85 4.59 25.01
C ASP A 95 -24.26 3.19 24.78
N MET A 96 -23.02 2.94 25.22
CA MET A 96 -22.32 1.68 25.00
C MET A 96 -21.41 1.30 26.17
N GLN A 97 -21.38 0.01 26.49
CA GLN A 97 -20.36 -0.60 27.34
C GLN A 97 -19.63 -1.71 26.57
N PHE A 98 -18.31 -1.56 26.43
CA PHE A 98 -17.44 -2.56 25.83
C PHE A 98 -17.05 -3.59 26.89
N ARG A 99 -17.60 -4.80 26.77
CA ARG A 99 -17.45 -5.88 27.76
C ARG A 99 -16.23 -6.74 27.47
N ARG A 100 -15.92 -6.95 26.18
CA ARG A 100 -14.81 -7.79 25.72
C ARG A 100 -14.18 -7.18 24.44
N PRO A 101 -12.88 -7.41 24.22
CA PRO A 101 -12.24 -7.07 22.96
C PRO A 101 -12.76 -7.95 21.82
N VAL A 102 -12.76 -7.41 20.59
CA VAL A 102 -13.05 -8.15 19.35
C VAL A 102 -11.74 -8.33 18.59
N GLY A 103 -11.28 -9.56 18.44
CA GLY A 103 -10.04 -9.89 17.73
C GLY A 103 -10.24 -10.01 16.22
N LEU A 104 -9.14 -9.88 15.46
CA LEU A 104 -9.15 -10.20 14.04
C LEU A 104 -9.71 -11.61 13.79
N GLY A 105 -10.62 -11.73 12.83
CA GLY A 105 -11.30 -12.97 12.49
C GLY A 105 -12.54 -13.29 13.33
N ASP A 106 -12.78 -12.58 14.44
CA ASP A 106 -14.02 -12.76 15.22
C ASP A 106 -15.25 -12.39 14.37
N VAL A 107 -16.31 -13.18 14.52
CA VAL A 107 -17.60 -12.93 13.87
C VAL A 107 -18.54 -12.36 14.90
N VAL A 108 -18.98 -11.12 14.69
CA VAL A 108 -19.83 -10.39 15.62
C VAL A 108 -21.22 -10.19 15.02
N THR A 109 -22.24 -10.59 15.78
CA THR A 109 -23.65 -10.33 15.48
C THR A 109 -24.15 -9.20 16.37
N ALA A 110 -24.50 -8.07 15.78
CA ALA A 110 -25.20 -6.97 16.44
C ALA A 110 -26.71 -7.21 16.36
N VAL A 111 -27.37 -7.27 17.52
CA VAL A 111 -28.82 -7.41 17.66
C VAL A 111 -29.37 -6.17 18.32
N ILE A 112 -30.44 -5.61 17.76
CA ILE A 112 -31.22 -4.54 18.38
C ILE A 112 -32.63 -5.05 18.68
N THR A 113 -33.20 -4.65 19.80
CA THR A 113 -34.55 -5.01 20.22
C THR A 113 -35.32 -3.79 20.69
N VAL A 114 -36.51 -3.56 20.17
CA VAL A 114 -37.36 -2.43 20.56
C VAL A 114 -37.83 -2.61 22.00
N THR A 115 -37.48 -1.70 22.88
CA THR A 115 -37.88 -1.73 24.30
C THR A 115 -38.94 -0.68 24.62
N GLU A 116 -38.97 0.43 23.89
CA GLU A 116 -39.89 1.54 24.16
C GLU A 116 -40.26 2.30 22.88
N LYS A 117 -41.50 2.80 22.81
CA LYS A 117 -41.97 3.73 21.78
C LYS A 117 -42.57 4.97 22.44
N ARG A 118 -42.17 6.15 21.97
CA ARG A 118 -42.65 7.47 22.43
C ARG A 118 -43.32 8.20 21.27
N PRO A 119 -44.67 8.20 21.21
CA PRO A 119 -45.40 8.71 20.05
C PRO A 119 -45.28 10.22 19.81
N ASP A 120 -45.06 11.01 20.87
CA ASP A 120 -44.98 12.48 20.83
C ASP A 120 -43.91 12.98 19.85
N LYS A 121 -42.77 12.29 19.79
CA LYS A 121 -41.63 12.61 18.92
C LYS A 121 -41.21 11.47 18.01
N GLN A 122 -42.04 10.42 17.92
CA GLN A 122 -41.74 9.20 17.15
C GLN A 122 -40.41 8.54 17.53
N VAL A 123 -40.04 8.68 18.80
CA VAL A 123 -38.79 8.13 19.33
C VAL A 123 -38.99 6.66 19.62
N VAL A 124 -38.04 5.85 19.18
CA VAL A 124 -37.96 4.43 19.49
C VAL A 124 -36.66 4.18 20.25
N VAL A 125 -36.75 3.46 21.35
CA VAL A 125 -35.61 3.05 22.18
C VAL A 125 -35.33 1.58 21.90
N PHE A 126 -34.06 1.28 21.66
CA PHE A 126 -33.57 -0.07 21.41
C PHE A 126 -32.58 -0.48 22.48
N ASP A 127 -32.74 -1.70 23.00
CA ASP A 127 -31.65 -2.44 23.63
C ASP A 127 -30.74 -3.00 22.53
N CYS A 128 -29.43 -2.85 22.69
CA CYS A 128 -28.44 -3.24 21.70
C CYS A 128 -27.42 -4.20 22.34
N VAL A 129 -27.23 -5.36 21.71
CA VAL A 129 -26.27 -6.37 22.16
C VAL A 129 -25.47 -6.86 20.97
N CYS A 130 -24.14 -6.82 21.08
CA CYS A 130 -23.24 -7.49 20.15
C CYS A 130 -22.67 -8.75 20.81
N VAL A 131 -22.80 -9.89 20.12
CA VAL A 131 -22.26 -11.19 20.55
C VAL A 131 -21.25 -11.71 19.54
N ASN A 132 -20.21 -12.41 20.00
CA ASN A 132 -19.25 -13.08 19.13
C ASN A 132 -19.72 -14.50 18.74
N GLN A 133 -18.92 -15.19 17.93
CA GLN A 133 -19.18 -16.57 17.47
C GLN A 133 -19.33 -17.60 18.60
N ASN A 134 -18.83 -17.31 19.81
CA ASN A 134 -18.93 -18.16 20.97
C ASN A 134 -20.18 -17.87 21.83
N GLY A 135 -21.03 -16.93 21.40
CA GLY A 135 -22.18 -16.45 22.18
C GLY A 135 -21.81 -15.51 23.32
N GLU A 136 -20.58 -15.01 23.37
CA GLU A 136 -20.14 -14.09 24.41
C GLU A 136 -20.50 -12.66 24.06
N VAL A 137 -21.03 -11.92 25.04
CA VAL A 137 -21.36 -10.50 24.87
C VAL A 137 -20.07 -9.67 24.80
N VAL A 138 -19.86 -9.01 23.67
CA VAL A 138 -18.71 -8.12 23.45
C VAL A 138 -19.06 -6.66 23.72
N THR A 139 -20.28 -6.25 23.39
CA THR A 139 -20.77 -4.88 23.58
C THR A 139 -22.25 -4.89 23.99
N THR A 140 -22.62 -4.04 24.94
CA THR A 140 -24.02 -3.74 25.28
C THR A 140 -24.28 -2.25 25.12
N GLY A 141 -25.53 -1.84 24.91
CA GLY A 141 -25.86 -0.43 24.78
C GLY A 141 -27.34 -0.14 24.61
N ILE A 142 -27.66 1.15 24.60
CA ILE A 142 -29.01 1.64 24.34
C ILE A 142 -28.94 2.67 23.21
N ALA A 143 -29.71 2.44 22.15
CA ALA A 143 -29.86 3.39 21.05
C ALA A 143 -31.22 4.09 21.15
N LYS A 144 -31.23 5.40 20.88
CA LYS A 144 -32.46 6.17 20.68
C LYS A 144 -32.44 6.75 19.28
N VAL A 145 -33.53 6.54 18.57
CA VAL A 145 -33.70 7.05 17.20
C VAL A 145 -35.08 7.66 17.03
N ILE A 146 -35.22 8.56 16.06
CA ILE A 146 -36.52 8.96 15.52
C ILE A 146 -36.78 8.05 14.33
N ALA A 147 -37.86 7.27 14.39
CA ALA A 147 -38.24 6.37 13.30
C ALA A 147 -39.01 7.13 12.22
N PRO A 148 -38.87 6.73 10.94
CA PRO A 148 -39.56 7.40 9.83
C PRO A 148 -41.08 7.22 9.91
N SER A 149 -41.84 8.26 9.56
CA SER A 149 -43.30 8.17 9.41
C SER A 149 -43.73 7.57 8.08
N ASN A 150 -42.96 7.85 7.03
CA ASN A 150 -43.32 7.54 5.67
C ASN A 150 -42.56 6.31 5.20
N LYS A 151 -43.26 5.41 4.51
CA LYS A 151 -42.66 4.24 3.90
C LYS A 151 -41.72 4.68 2.79
N VAL A 152 -40.49 4.18 2.83
CA VAL A 152 -39.48 4.39 1.80
C VAL A 152 -39.07 3.02 1.27
N ARG A 153 -39.17 2.85 -0.05
CA ARG A 153 -38.72 1.66 -0.77
C ARG A 153 -38.00 2.10 -2.03
N ARG A 154 -36.69 1.86 -2.10
CA ARG A 154 -35.83 2.30 -3.22
C ARG A 154 -34.78 1.23 -3.54
N ALA A 155 -34.29 1.23 -4.77
CA ALA A 155 -33.09 0.46 -5.11
C ALA A 155 -31.94 0.87 -4.18
N ALA A 156 -31.21 -0.10 -3.64
CA ALA A 156 -30.01 0.18 -2.87
C ALA A 156 -28.99 0.87 -3.77
N HIS A 157 -28.30 1.87 -3.21
CA HIS A 157 -27.15 2.44 -3.89
C HIS A 157 -25.97 1.49 -3.76
N GLU A 158 -25.29 1.21 -4.87
CA GLU A 158 -24.01 0.49 -4.81
C GLU A 158 -22.97 1.36 -4.10
N LEU A 159 -22.28 0.76 -3.12
CA LEU A 159 -21.17 1.44 -2.46
C LEU A 159 -19.95 1.48 -3.39
N PRO A 160 -19.10 2.51 -3.29
CA PRO A 160 -17.88 2.57 -4.08
C PRO A 160 -16.95 1.41 -3.71
N GLN A 161 -16.18 0.93 -4.69
CA GLN A 161 -15.07 0.03 -4.42
C GLN A 161 -13.94 0.81 -3.74
N ILE A 162 -13.52 0.36 -2.56
CA ILE A 162 -12.43 0.97 -1.80
C ILE A 162 -11.15 0.16 -2.04
N GLN A 163 -10.08 0.85 -2.41
CA GLN A 163 -8.76 0.24 -2.57
C GLN A 163 -7.76 0.85 -1.58
N MET A 164 -7.07 -0.02 -0.84
CA MET A 164 -5.97 0.36 0.05
C MET A 164 -4.65 0.31 -0.73
N ILE A 165 -3.89 1.41 -0.73
CA ILE A 165 -2.56 1.48 -1.36
C ILE A 165 -1.51 1.38 -0.25
N ARG A 166 -0.62 0.39 -0.36
CA ARG A 166 0.52 0.19 0.55
C ARG A 166 1.83 0.38 -0.21
N HIS A 167 2.80 1.01 0.44
CA HIS A 167 4.14 1.26 -0.11
C HIS A 167 5.22 0.31 0.47
N ASP A 168 4.80 -0.73 1.19
CA ASP A 168 5.64 -1.68 1.94
C ASP A 168 6.57 -2.58 1.09
N LYS A 169 6.23 -2.83 -0.18
CA LYS A 169 7.02 -3.79 -0.98
C LYS A 169 8.42 -3.29 -1.36
N HIS A 170 8.62 -1.97 -1.40
CA HIS A 170 9.96 -1.42 -1.63
C HIS A 170 10.84 -1.67 -0.39
N ASP A 171 10.29 -1.45 0.80
CA ASP A 171 10.98 -1.66 2.07
C ASP A 171 11.41 -3.12 2.24
N ALA A 172 10.54 -4.08 1.86
CA ALA A 172 10.87 -5.49 1.91
C ALA A 172 12.06 -5.89 1.01
N LEU A 173 12.28 -5.19 -0.10
CA LEU A 173 13.46 -5.40 -0.96
C LEU A 173 14.71 -4.80 -0.31
N LEU A 174 14.62 -3.57 0.20
CA LEU A 174 15.72 -2.91 0.90
C LEU A 174 16.16 -3.69 2.15
N ASP A 175 15.21 -4.28 2.88
CA ASP A 175 15.50 -5.11 4.05
C ASP A 175 16.33 -6.35 3.71
N LYS A 176 16.11 -6.96 2.53
CA LYS A 176 16.94 -8.07 2.06
C LYS A 176 18.36 -7.64 1.74
N CYS A 177 18.54 -6.41 1.22
CA CYS A 177 19.86 -5.88 0.88
C CYS A 177 20.72 -5.63 2.13
N LYS A 178 20.13 -5.37 3.31
CA LYS A 178 20.88 -5.11 4.55
C LYS A 178 21.86 -6.23 4.96
N ALA A 179 21.63 -7.46 4.49
CA ALA A 179 22.49 -8.61 4.77
C ALA A 179 23.55 -8.87 3.70
N LEU A 180 23.58 -8.08 2.62
CA LEU A 180 24.49 -8.23 1.50
C LEU A 180 25.59 -7.16 1.54
N PRO A 181 26.80 -7.44 1.02
CA PRO A 181 27.81 -6.41 0.86
C PRO A 181 27.36 -5.35 -0.16
N PRO A 182 27.75 -4.08 0.01
CA PRO A 182 27.51 -3.05 -1.00
C PRO A 182 28.15 -3.41 -2.35
N VAL A 183 27.48 -3.10 -3.45
CA VAL A 183 27.98 -3.37 -4.80
C VAL A 183 28.94 -2.26 -5.24
N LEU A 184 30.16 -2.62 -5.62
CA LEU A 184 31.13 -1.64 -6.13
C LEU A 184 30.65 -1.08 -7.47
N THR A 185 30.25 0.19 -7.50
CA THR A 185 29.46 0.78 -8.60
C THR A 185 30.20 1.96 -9.22
N ALA A 186 30.54 1.85 -10.50
CA ALA A 186 31.10 2.95 -11.29
C ALA A 186 29.98 3.93 -11.70
N VAL A 187 29.93 5.09 -11.05
CA VAL A 187 28.94 6.14 -11.33
C VAL A 187 29.50 7.07 -12.41
N ALA A 188 29.03 6.89 -13.64
CA ALA A 188 29.46 7.66 -14.80
C ALA A 188 28.85 9.07 -14.79
N HIS A 189 29.69 10.09 -14.71
CA HIS A 189 29.33 11.51 -14.82
C HIS A 189 28.20 12.00 -13.87
N PRO A 190 28.32 11.88 -12.53
CA PRO A 190 27.33 12.39 -11.59
C PRO A 190 27.44 13.92 -11.41
N CYS A 191 27.24 14.67 -12.51
CA CYS A 191 27.44 16.11 -12.57
C CYS A 191 26.11 16.90 -12.53
N ASP A 192 25.08 16.34 -11.92
CA ASP A 192 23.86 17.05 -11.50
C ASP A 192 23.46 16.66 -10.07
N GLY A 193 22.55 17.43 -9.46
CA GLY A 193 22.15 17.20 -8.08
C GLY A 193 21.44 15.87 -7.85
N SER A 194 20.68 15.36 -8.83
CA SER A 194 19.91 14.13 -8.68
C SER A 194 20.78 12.86 -8.74
N SER A 195 21.71 12.81 -9.69
CA SER A 195 22.61 11.67 -9.89
C SER A 195 23.62 11.54 -8.76
N LEU A 196 24.19 12.66 -8.31
CA LEU A 196 25.13 12.65 -7.18
C LEU A 196 24.43 12.28 -5.88
N ARG A 197 23.28 12.91 -5.58
CA ARG A 197 22.48 12.59 -4.39
C ARG A 197 22.07 11.13 -4.37
N GLY A 198 21.56 10.60 -5.48
CA GLY A 198 21.13 9.20 -5.56
C GLY A 198 22.27 8.22 -5.30
N ALA A 199 23.49 8.51 -5.80
CA ALA A 199 24.66 7.68 -5.51
C ALA A 199 25.08 7.74 -4.03
N VAL A 200 25.06 8.93 -3.43
CA VAL A 200 25.43 9.12 -2.01
C VAL A 200 24.40 8.48 -1.08
N GLU A 201 23.10 8.71 -1.31
CA GLU A 201 22.03 8.10 -0.51
C GLU A 201 22.04 6.56 -0.61
N ALA A 202 22.34 6.01 -1.79
CA ALA A 202 22.51 4.57 -1.95
C ALA A 202 23.74 4.02 -1.19
N ALA A 203 24.82 4.79 -1.13
CA ALA A 203 26.01 4.43 -0.37
C ALA A 203 25.79 4.52 1.15
N GLU A 204 25.14 5.57 1.63
CA GLU A 204 24.74 5.72 3.04
C GLU A 204 23.79 4.61 3.49
N ALA A 205 22.94 4.11 2.59
CA ALA A 205 22.08 2.95 2.82
C ALA A 205 22.82 1.60 2.74
N GLY A 206 24.12 1.59 2.42
CA GLY A 206 24.93 0.37 2.28
C GLY A 206 24.60 -0.47 1.04
N LEU A 207 23.96 0.12 0.03
CA LEU A 207 23.56 -0.59 -1.19
C LEU A 207 24.69 -0.65 -2.21
N ILE A 208 25.48 0.42 -2.32
CA ILE A 208 26.60 0.51 -3.26
C ILE A 208 27.84 1.08 -2.58
N GLU A 209 29.01 0.76 -3.12
CA GLU A 209 30.26 1.48 -2.88
C GLU A 209 30.59 2.27 -4.16
N PRO A 210 30.34 3.60 -4.20
CA PRO A 210 30.41 4.34 -5.45
C PRO A 210 31.84 4.75 -5.81
N ILE A 211 32.21 4.57 -7.08
CA ILE A 211 33.35 5.21 -7.72
C ILE A 211 32.80 6.36 -8.57
N LEU A 212 33.06 7.61 -8.19
CA LEU A 212 32.52 8.79 -8.85
C LEU A 212 33.43 9.20 -10.02
N ILE A 213 32.94 9.12 -11.25
CA ILE A 213 33.76 9.31 -12.44
C ILE A 213 33.32 10.56 -13.19
N GLY A 214 34.15 11.60 -13.23
CA GLY A 214 33.80 12.86 -13.90
C GLY A 214 34.75 14.00 -13.58
N PRO A 215 34.44 15.22 -14.01
CA PRO A 215 35.23 16.39 -13.65
C PRO A 215 35.19 16.63 -12.14
N GLU A 216 36.28 16.32 -11.44
CA GLU A 216 36.34 16.31 -9.97
C GLU A 216 35.88 17.65 -9.37
N GLY A 217 36.34 18.77 -9.94
CA GLY A 217 35.94 20.10 -9.48
C GLY A 217 34.43 20.35 -9.56
N LYS A 218 33.73 19.79 -10.55
CA LYS A 218 32.27 19.90 -10.65
C LYS A 218 31.57 19.04 -9.62
N ILE A 219 32.03 17.80 -9.44
CA ILE A 219 31.47 16.85 -8.46
C ILE A 219 31.58 17.42 -7.04
N ARG A 220 32.77 17.91 -6.66
CA ARG A 220 33.00 18.53 -5.35
C ARG A 220 32.19 19.81 -5.14
N ALA A 221 32.06 20.66 -6.16
CA ALA A 221 31.24 21.86 -6.09
C ALA A 221 29.74 21.52 -5.88
N LEU A 222 29.23 20.50 -6.56
CA LEU A 222 27.85 20.02 -6.39
C LEU A 222 27.62 19.40 -5.02
N ALA A 223 28.57 18.59 -4.53
CA ALA A 223 28.51 18.04 -3.18
C ALA A 223 28.43 19.14 -2.12
N GLY A 224 29.29 20.17 -2.23
CA GLY A 224 29.26 21.34 -1.34
C GLY A 224 27.94 22.13 -1.42
N LEU A 225 27.38 22.30 -2.62
CA LEU A 225 26.08 22.98 -2.80
C LEU A 225 24.92 22.22 -2.14
N HIS A 226 24.97 20.88 -2.15
CA HIS A 226 23.90 20.01 -1.67
C HIS A 226 24.14 19.45 -0.26
N GLY A 227 25.26 19.80 0.38
CA GLY A 227 25.64 19.31 1.71
C GLY A 227 25.90 17.80 1.75
N LEU A 228 26.40 17.22 0.66
CA LEU A 228 26.69 15.79 0.56
C LEU A 228 28.16 15.54 0.95
N ASP A 229 28.40 14.57 1.82
CA ASP A 229 29.75 14.10 2.11
C ASP A 229 30.17 13.09 1.03
N ILE A 230 31.25 13.39 0.32
CA ILE A 230 31.81 12.53 -0.73
C ILE A 230 33.28 12.20 -0.51
N ASP A 231 33.86 12.65 0.60
CA ASP A 231 35.26 12.37 0.93
C ASP A 231 35.58 10.87 1.12
N PRO A 232 34.63 10.02 1.59
CA PRO A 232 34.84 8.58 1.65
C PRO A 232 34.96 7.88 0.29
N TYR A 233 34.50 8.51 -0.80
CA TYR A 233 34.34 7.83 -2.10
C TYR A 233 35.50 8.12 -3.06
N LEU A 234 35.89 7.11 -3.84
CA LEU A 234 36.92 7.26 -4.87
C LEU A 234 36.40 8.17 -6.00
N ILE A 235 37.21 9.15 -6.40
CA ILE A 235 36.91 10.02 -7.55
C ILE A 235 37.93 9.77 -8.66
N VAL A 236 37.44 9.38 -9.84
CA VAL A 236 38.25 9.29 -11.07
C VAL A 236 38.05 10.56 -11.87
N ASN A 237 39.05 11.44 -11.82
CA ASN A 237 38.99 12.74 -12.47
C ASN A 237 39.16 12.62 -14.00
N VAL A 238 38.10 12.94 -14.75
CA VAL A 238 38.09 12.97 -16.22
C VAL A 238 37.46 14.26 -16.75
N LYS A 239 37.80 14.65 -17.97
CA LYS A 239 37.47 16.00 -18.48
C LYS A 239 36.00 16.21 -18.86
N HIS A 240 35.31 15.19 -19.35
CA HIS A 240 33.96 15.31 -19.91
C HIS A 240 33.18 13.98 -19.81
N SER A 241 31.91 14.01 -20.19
CA SER A 241 30.96 12.90 -20.08
C SER A 241 31.37 11.66 -20.87
N HIS A 242 31.84 11.78 -22.11
CA HIS A 242 32.30 10.61 -22.88
C HIS A 242 33.50 9.89 -22.22
N ALA A 243 34.46 10.66 -21.68
CA ALA A 243 35.61 10.07 -20.96
C ALA A 243 35.16 9.39 -19.64
N ALA A 244 34.09 9.89 -19.02
CA ALA A 244 33.50 9.25 -17.85
C ALA A 244 32.79 7.94 -18.19
N ALA A 245 32.07 7.89 -19.32
CA ALA A 245 31.48 6.65 -19.82
C ALA A 245 32.55 5.60 -20.14
N GLU A 246 33.61 5.99 -20.86
CA GLU A 246 34.72 5.11 -21.21
C GLU A 246 35.41 4.54 -19.96
N ALA A 247 35.74 5.40 -19.00
CA ALA A 247 36.38 4.98 -17.75
C ALA A 247 35.46 4.09 -16.90
N ALA A 248 34.16 4.39 -16.82
CA ALA A 248 33.20 3.57 -16.07
C ALA A 248 33.07 2.17 -16.67
N VAL A 249 32.96 2.09 -18.00
CA VAL A 249 32.90 0.82 -18.72
C VAL A 249 34.21 0.05 -18.61
N ALA A 250 35.36 0.72 -18.66
CA ALA A 250 36.66 0.08 -18.51
C ALA A 250 36.83 -0.55 -17.12
N LEU A 251 36.44 0.14 -16.04
CA LEU A 251 36.47 -0.41 -14.68
C LEU A 251 35.55 -1.62 -14.53
N ALA A 252 34.34 -1.57 -15.12
CA ALA A 252 33.44 -2.72 -15.11
C ALA A 252 33.98 -3.89 -15.94
N HIS A 253 34.63 -3.60 -17.08
CA HIS A 253 35.22 -4.62 -17.95
C HIS A 253 36.44 -5.30 -17.30
N SER A 254 37.24 -4.57 -16.51
CA SER A 254 38.38 -5.13 -15.77
C SER A 254 37.98 -5.87 -14.49
N GLY A 255 36.72 -5.74 -14.06
CA GLY A 255 36.21 -6.28 -12.78
C GLY A 255 36.56 -5.41 -11.57
N GLU A 256 37.09 -4.21 -11.77
CA GLU A 256 37.32 -3.20 -10.71
C GLU A 256 36.02 -2.49 -10.31
N ALA A 257 34.95 -2.64 -11.09
CA ALA A 257 33.59 -2.30 -10.69
C ALA A 257 32.65 -3.46 -11.07
N GLU A 258 31.65 -3.71 -10.24
CA GLU A 258 30.65 -4.77 -10.48
C GLU A 258 29.42 -4.26 -11.25
N ALA A 259 29.15 -2.96 -11.14
CA ALA A 259 28.02 -2.31 -11.81
C ALA A 259 28.42 -0.95 -12.40
N VAL A 260 27.69 -0.53 -13.45
CA VAL A 260 27.80 0.82 -14.01
C VAL A 260 26.48 1.55 -13.79
N MET A 261 26.55 2.71 -13.14
CA MET A 261 25.41 3.60 -12.91
C MET A 261 25.54 4.85 -13.76
N LYS A 262 24.49 5.15 -14.51
CA LYS A 262 24.40 6.35 -15.36
C LYS A 262 24.10 7.58 -14.50
N GLY A 263 24.94 8.61 -14.58
CA GLY A 263 24.74 9.91 -13.96
C GLY A 263 24.00 10.89 -14.88
N SER A 264 24.51 12.12 -15.03
CA SER A 264 23.86 13.20 -15.76
C SER A 264 24.15 13.23 -17.27
N LEU A 265 25.03 12.36 -17.78
CA LEU A 265 25.29 12.22 -19.22
C LEU A 265 24.06 11.75 -20.01
N HIS A 266 24.06 11.88 -21.34
CA HIS A 266 22.97 11.31 -22.14
C HIS A 266 23.14 9.78 -22.28
N THR A 267 22.03 9.05 -22.45
CA THR A 267 22.06 7.57 -22.47
C THR A 267 22.88 7.02 -23.64
N ASP A 268 22.85 7.68 -24.80
CA ASP A 268 23.65 7.27 -25.97
C ASP A 268 25.16 7.33 -25.69
N GLU A 269 25.64 8.35 -24.97
CA GLU A 269 27.06 8.49 -24.60
C GLU A 269 27.55 7.29 -23.79
N LEU A 270 26.76 6.83 -22.83
CA LEU A 270 27.09 5.63 -22.06
C LEU A 270 26.98 4.37 -22.92
N MET A 271 25.89 4.27 -23.69
CA MET A 271 25.58 3.08 -24.47
C MET A 271 26.60 2.83 -25.58
N VAL A 272 27.16 3.87 -26.21
CA VAL A 272 28.23 3.74 -27.21
C VAL A 272 29.43 2.98 -26.65
N GLU A 273 29.79 3.24 -25.40
CA GLU A 273 30.89 2.55 -24.72
C GLU A 273 30.51 1.12 -24.30
N VAL A 274 29.33 0.95 -23.71
CA VAL A 274 28.81 -0.36 -23.27
C VAL A 274 28.73 -1.36 -24.42
N VAL A 275 28.36 -0.93 -25.63
CA VAL A 275 28.18 -1.82 -26.80
C VAL A 275 29.45 -2.03 -27.64
N LYS A 276 30.63 -1.59 -27.18
CA LYS A 276 31.90 -1.92 -27.84
C LYS A 276 32.18 -3.43 -27.77
N LYS A 277 32.73 -3.99 -28.85
CA LYS A 277 32.97 -5.43 -28.97
C LYS A 277 34.15 -5.91 -28.11
N GLU A 278 35.22 -5.12 -28.07
CA GLU A 278 36.48 -5.53 -27.43
C GLU A 278 36.60 -4.95 -26.01
N THR A 279 36.19 -3.69 -25.82
CA THR A 279 36.36 -2.96 -24.56
C THR A 279 35.04 -2.66 -23.83
N GLY A 280 33.91 -3.13 -24.38
CA GLY A 280 32.58 -2.89 -23.82
C GLY A 280 32.13 -4.02 -22.88
N LEU A 281 30.85 -4.03 -22.55
CA LEU A 281 30.23 -5.02 -21.64
C LEU A 281 29.30 -5.97 -22.39
N ARG A 282 29.54 -6.17 -23.68
CA ARG A 282 28.71 -7.04 -24.51
C ARG A 282 28.88 -8.49 -24.10
N THR A 283 27.74 -9.17 -24.01
CA THR A 283 27.66 -10.62 -23.88
C THR A 283 27.28 -11.24 -25.24
N GLY A 284 27.07 -12.56 -25.25
CA GLY A 284 26.52 -13.27 -26.40
C GLY A 284 25.04 -13.00 -26.67
N ARG A 285 24.34 -12.23 -25.82
CA ARG A 285 22.91 -11.94 -25.92
C ARG A 285 22.63 -10.47 -26.20
N ARG A 286 21.44 -10.20 -26.75
CA ARG A 286 20.90 -8.85 -26.90
C ARG A 286 20.77 -8.18 -25.53
N LEU A 287 21.33 -6.98 -25.38
CA LEU A 287 21.11 -6.16 -24.19
C LEU A 287 19.64 -5.71 -24.14
N SER A 288 19.04 -5.76 -22.95
CA SER A 288 17.66 -5.37 -22.73
C SER A 288 17.48 -4.57 -21.44
N HIS A 289 16.37 -3.86 -21.34
CA HIS A 289 15.98 -3.13 -20.13
C HIS A 289 14.83 -3.82 -19.40
N VAL A 290 14.84 -3.84 -18.06
CA VAL A 290 13.75 -4.37 -17.24
C VAL A 290 13.31 -3.34 -16.20
N PHE A 291 12.03 -2.97 -16.19
CA PHE A 291 11.42 -2.28 -15.05
C PHE A 291 11.00 -3.29 -14.00
N VAL A 292 11.39 -3.06 -12.74
CA VAL A 292 10.82 -3.75 -11.57
C VAL A 292 9.81 -2.80 -10.93
N MET A 293 8.52 -3.06 -11.11
CA MET A 293 7.44 -2.18 -10.66
C MET A 293 6.69 -2.75 -9.46
N ASN A 294 6.51 -1.93 -8.43
CA ASN A 294 5.50 -2.17 -7.41
C ASN A 294 4.19 -1.48 -7.82
N VAL A 295 3.20 -2.28 -8.25
CA VAL A 295 1.90 -1.77 -8.65
C VAL A 295 0.90 -1.94 -7.49
N PRO A 296 0.22 -0.87 -7.03
CA PRO A 296 -0.70 -0.95 -5.89
C PRO A 296 -1.81 -1.98 -6.02
N THR A 297 -2.31 -2.21 -7.23
CA THR A 297 -3.39 -3.18 -7.53
C THR A 297 -2.89 -4.61 -7.71
N TYR A 298 -1.58 -4.86 -7.71
CA TYR A 298 -1.02 -6.17 -8.06
C TYR A 298 -0.26 -6.78 -6.86
N PRO A 299 -0.48 -8.06 -6.52
CA PRO A 299 0.02 -8.64 -5.28
C PRO A 299 1.55 -8.87 -5.27
N ARG A 300 2.21 -8.88 -6.43
CA ARG A 300 3.65 -9.15 -6.58
C ARG A 300 4.36 -8.01 -7.31
N ALA A 301 5.69 -7.98 -7.26
CA ALA A 301 6.47 -7.13 -8.16
C ALA A 301 6.23 -7.57 -9.61
N LEU A 302 6.14 -6.61 -10.52
CA LEU A 302 5.94 -6.84 -11.94
C LEU A 302 7.24 -6.50 -12.68
N LEU A 303 7.79 -7.44 -13.43
CA LEU A 303 8.91 -7.19 -14.33
C LEU A 303 8.37 -6.89 -15.73
N ILE A 304 8.72 -5.73 -16.30
CA ILE A 304 8.36 -5.34 -17.66
C ILE A 304 9.63 -5.14 -18.49
N THR A 305 9.75 -5.87 -19.60
CA THR A 305 10.88 -5.80 -20.53
C THR A 305 10.40 -5.95 -21.99
N ASP A 306 11.00 -5.35 -23.02
CA ASP A 306 11.94 -4.22 -22.99
C ASP A 306 11.15 -2.93 -23.26
N ALA A 307 11.32 -1.92 -22.40
CA ALA A 307 10.57 -0.67 -22.46
C ALA A 307 11.44 0.56 -22.77
N ALA A 308 12.73 0.39 -23.07
CA ALA A 308 13.65 1.52 -23.19
C ALA A 308 14.74 1.38 -24.28
N ILE A 309 15.21 0.16 -24.59
CA ILE A 309 16.38 -0.05 -25.46
C ILE A 309 15.96 -0.55 -26.84
N ASN A 310 15.18 -1.64 -26.89
CA ASN A 310 14.86 -2.31 -28.14
C ASN A 310 13.52 -1.81 -28.74
N ILE A 311 13.60 -0.98 -29.79
CA ILE A 311 12.42 -0.33 -30.41
C ILE A 311 11.52 -1.33 -31.17
N TYR A 312 12.13 -2.17 -32.03
CA TYR A 312 11.43 -3.17 -32.84
C TYR A 312 12.17 -4.51 -32.80
N PRO A 313 12.14 -5.24 -31.67
CA PRO A 313 12.89 -6.48 -31.54
C PRO A 313 12.32 -7.59 -32.45
N THR A 314 13.22 -8.32 -33.11
CA THR A 314 12.91 -9.54 -33.86
C THR A 314 12.49 -10.68 -32.92
N LEU A 315 12.15 -11.85 -33.46
CA LEU A 315 11.81 -13.01 -32.62
C LEU A 315 13.04 -13.45 -31.81
N GLU A 316 14.20 -13.48 -32.44
CA GLU A 316 15.48 -13.83 -31.83
C GLU A 316 15.86 -12.82 -30.74
N ASP A 317 15.70 -11.51 -30.99
CA ASP A 317 15.93 -10.49 -29.95
C ASP A 317 14.99 -10.68 -28.75
N LYS A 318 13.71 -11.03 -29.00
CA LYS A 318 12.73 -11.27 -27.92
C LYS A 318 13.09 -12.47 -27.06
N VAL A 319 13.72 -13.51 -27.62
CA VAL A 319 14.21 -14.66 -26.84
C VAL A 319 15.26 -14.18 -25.84
N ASP A 320 16.24 -13.39 -26.29
CA ASP A 320 17.27 -12.83 -25.41
C ASP A 320 16.69 -11.87 -24.36
N ILE A 321 15.79 -10.97 -24.78
CA ILE A 321 15.11 -10.02 -23.87
C ILE A 321 14.37 -10.76 -22.75
N VAL A 322 13.60 -11.80 -23.09
CA VAL A 322 12.87 -12.61 -22.11
C VAL A 322 13.82 -13.38 -21.20
N GLN A 323 14.87 -13.99 -21.75
CA GLN A 323 15.83 -14.74 -20.96
C GLN A 323 16.57 -13.85 -19.95
N ASN A 324 16.97 -12.63 -20.35
CA ASN A 324 17.60 -11.68 -19.43
C ASN A 324 16.67 -11.30 -18.26
N ALA A 325 15.36 -11.14 -18.51
CA ALA A 325 14.40 -10.87 -17.44
C ALA A 325 14.13 -12.07 -16.54
N ILE A 326 14.26 -13.30 -17.06
CA ILE A 326 14.22 -14.54 -16.25
C ILE A 326 15.45 -14.61 -15.36
N ASP A 327 16.65 -14.34 -15.90
CA ASP A 327 17.89 -14.41 -15.14
C ASP A 327 17.98 -13.33 -14.03
N LEU A 328 17.26 -12.22 -14.19
CA LEU A 328 17.14 -11.15 -13.18
C LEU A 328 16.18 -11.49 -12.03
N ALA A 329 15.16 -12.32 -12.27
CA ALA A 329 14.05 -12.57 -11.34
C ALA A 329 14.39 -13.58 -10.22
#